data_AF-A0A4Q1B337-F1
#
_entry.id   AF-A0A4Q1B337-F1
#
_cell.length_a   1.000
_cell.length_b   1.000
_cell.length_c   1.000
_cell.angle_alpha   90.00
_cell.angle_beta   90.00
_cell.angle_gamma   90.00
#
_symmetry.space_group_name_H-M   'P 1'
#
loop_
_entity.id
_entity.type
_entity.pdbx_description
1 polymer ?
#
loop_
_entity_poly.entity_id
_entity_poly.type
_entity_poly.pdbx_seq_one_letter_code
_entity_poly.pdbx_strand_id
1 'polypeptide(L)' 'MKKVIEKTIGVNFRIFAAVKNVDIAEIHKSTGIAKTTLYSFKKGEMKGIQLSTLEKLSEYFKVEVHEFFVKGDADE' A
#
# COMPACT_ATOMS: atom_id res chain seq x y z
N MET A 1 -3.81 -6.34 18.55
CA MET A 1 -3.21 -5.04 18.17
C MET A 1 -2.54 -5.02 16.81
N LYS A 2 -1.89 -6.09 16.31
CA LYS A 2 -1.25 -6.08 14.96
C LYS A 2 -2.17 -5.60 13.83
N LYS A 3 -3.34 -6.27 13.65
CA LYS A 3 -4.32 -6.08 12.54
C LYS A 3 -4.73 -4.66 12.12
N VAL A 4 -4.54 -3.64 12.96
CA VAL A 4 -4.98 -2.27 12.64
C VAL A 4 -4.04 -1.64 11.61
N ILE A 5 -2.73 -1.78 11.80
CA ILE A 5 -1.73 -1.15 10.92
C ILE A 5 -1.79 -1.76 9.52
N GLU A 6 -1.83 -3.09 9.40
CA GLU A 6 -1.86 -3.72 8.08
C GLU A 6 -3.15 -3.37 7.32
N LYS A 7 -4.27 -3.23 8.04
CA LYS A 7 -5.52 -2.75 7.46
C LYS A 7 -5.42 -1.30 6.96
N THR A 8 -4.85 -0.40 7.75
CA THR A 8 -4.63 1.01 7.35
C THR A 8 -3.80 1.08 6.08
N ILE A 9 -2.67 0.36 6.03
CA ILE A 9 -1.82 0.32 4.82
C ILE A 9 -2.61 -0.19 3.62
N GLY A 10 -3.43 -1.24 3.80
CA GLY A 10 -4.26 -1.76 2.72
C GLY A 10 -5.32 -0.79 2.23
N VAL A 11 -5.92 0.02 3.12
CA VAL A 11 -6.85 1.10 2.76
C VAL A 11 -6.12 2.16 1.93
N ASN A 12 -5.00 2.68 2.44
CA ASN A 12 -4.27 3.76 1.78
C ASN A 12 -3.69 3.31 0.44
N PHE A 13 -3.17 2.08 0.35
CA PHE A 13 -2.76 1.48 -0.93
C PHE A 13 -3.91 1.46 -1.95
N ARG A 14 -5.13 1.09 -1.55
CA ARG A 14 -6.30 1.11 -2.45
C ARG A 14 -6.67 2.52 -2.88
N ILE A 15 -6.59 3.50 -1.99
CA ILE A 15 -6.84 4.90 -2.29
C ILE A 15 -5.82 5.41 -3.30
N PHE A 16 -4.52 5.21 -3.07
CA PHE A 16 -3.48 5.65 -3.99
C PHE A 16 -3.59 4.99 -5.38
N ALA A 17 -3.89 3.68 -5.43
CA ALA A 17 -4.14 2.99 -6.68
C ALA A 17 -5.37 3.53 -7.43
N ALA A 18 -6.44 3.90 -6.71
CA ALA A 18 -7.64 4.49 -7.30
C ALA A 18 -7.38 5.91 -7.82
N VAL A 19 -6.71 6.77 -7.04
CA VAL A 19 -6.35 8.14 -7.42
C VAL A 19 -5.49 8.14 -8.69
N LYS A 20 -4.54 7.20 -8.80
CA LYS A 20 -3.67 7.05 -9.97
C LYS A 20 -4.35 6.28 -11.13
N ASN A 21 -5.53 5.69 -10.91
CA ASN A 21 -6.26 4.85 -11.86
C ASN A 21 -5.42 3.69 -12.43
N VAL A 22 -4.80 2.91 -11.54
CA VAL A 22 -3.92 1.77 -11.89
C VAL A 22 -4.34 0.49 -11.20
N ASP A 23 -4.08 -0.64 -11.85
CA ASP A 23 -4.30 -1.97 -11.29
C ASP A 23 -3.00 -2.62 -10.78
N ILE A 24 -3.12 -3.82 -10.20
CA ILE A 24 -1.98 -4.57 -9.66
C ILE A 24 -0.99 -4.97 -10.76
N ALA A 25 -1.45 -5.21 -11.98
CA ALA A 25 -0.58 -5.62 -13.08
C ALA A 25 0.34 -4.46 -13.51
N GLU A 26 -0.19 -3.24 -13.58
CA GLU A 26 0.57 -2.04 -13.91
C GLU A 26 1.56 -1.67 -12.81
N ILE A 27 1.14 -1.77 -11.53
CA ILE A 27 2.05 -1.54 -10.40
C ILE A 27 3.19 -2.55 -10.42
N HIS A 28 2.89 -3.84 -10.65
CA HIS A 28 3.90 -4.89 -10.77
C HIS A 28 4.91 -4.58 -11.89
N LYS A 29 4.41 -4.21 -13.08
CA LYS A 29 5.24 -3.88 -14.24
C LYS A 29 6.18 -2.70 -13.96
N SER A 30 5.68 -1.70 -13.23
CA SER A 30 6.43 -0.47 -12.95
C SER A 30 7.43 -0.60 -11.80
N THR A 31 7.08 -1.37 -10.76
CA THR A 31 7.86 -1.43 -9.50
C THR A 31 8.71 -2.70 -9.37
N GLY A 32 8.40 -3.73 -10.16
CA GLY A 32 8.98 -5.07 -10.02
C GLY A 32 8.52 -5.83 -8.77
N ILE A 33 7.61 -5.27 -7.96
CA ILE A 33 7.09 -5.95 -6.76
C ILE A 33 6.19 -7.10 -7.20
N ALA A 34 6.38 -8.28 -6.62
CA ALA A 34 5.58 -9.46 -6.95
C ALA A 34 4.07 -9.20 -6.77
N LYS A 35 3.24 -9.66 -7.72
CA LYS A 35 1.78 -9.49 -7.65
C LYS A 35 1.19 -10.04 -6.35
N THR A 36 1.70 -11.17 -5.86
CA THR A 36 1.25 -11.77 -4.59
C THR A 36 1.46 -10.83 -3.40
N THR A 37 2.60 -10.14 -3.35
CA THR A 37 2.89 -9.10 -2.36
C THR A 37 1.91 -7.94 -2.50
N LEU A 38 1.71 -7.42 -3.72
CA LEU A 38 0.79 -6.31 -3.97
C LEU A 38 -0.67 -6.66 -3.60
N TYR A 39 -1.11 -7.89 -3.86
CA TYR A 39 -2.42 -8.36 -3.41
C TYR A 39 -2.51 -8.47 -1.89
N SER A 40 -1.46 -8.92 -1.21
CA SER A 40 -1.40 -8.95 0.26
C SER A 40 -1.49 -7.54 0.86
N PHE A 41 -0.79 -6.57 0.26
CA PHE A 41 -0.93 -5.15 0.58
C PHE A 41 -2.35 -4.67 0.36
N LYS A 42 -2.91 -4.90 -0.83
CA LYS A 42 -4.28 -4.49 -1.18
C LYS A 42 -5.32 -5.03 -0.20
N LYS A 43 -5.10 -6.21 0.39
CA LYS A 43 -5.99 -6.80 1.40
C LYS A 43 -5.68 -6.37 2.84
N GLY A 44 -4.49 -5.82 3.10
CA GLY A 44 -4.00 -5.55 4.44
C GLY A 44 -3.67 -6.82 5.22
N GLU A 45 -3.18 -7.85 4.53
CA GLU A 45 -2.91 -9.20 5.08
C GLU A 45 -1.41 -9.53 5.15
N MET A 46 -0.56 -8.53 4.99
CA MET A 46 0.90 -8.69 5.05
C MET A 46 1.34 -9.19 6.44
N LYS A 47 2.25 -10.17 6.48
CA LYS A 47 2.83 -10.66 7.74
C LYS A 47 3.99 -9.80 8.26
N GLY A 48 4.41 -8.83 7.46
CA GLY A 48 5.49 -7.87 7.72
C GLY A 48 5.70 -7.02 6.48
N ILE A 49 6.37 -5.87 6.65
CA ILE A 49 6.67 -4.95 5.55
C ILE A 49 8.15 -4.62 5.52
N GLN A 50 8.76 -4.77 4.35
CA GLN A 50 10.11 -4.29 4.11
C GLN A 50 10.03 -2.80 3.78
N LEU A 51 10.87 -1.99 4.42
CA LEU A 51 10.95 -0.55 4.14
C LEU A 51 11.22 -0.27 2.66
N SER A 52 12.10 -1.06 2.04
CA SER A 52 12.38 -0.96 0.60
C SER A 52 11.18 -1.22 -0.32
N THR A 53 10.17 -1.96 0.14
CA THR A 53 8.92 -2.12 -0.60
C THR A 53 8.04 -0.88 -0.45
N LEU A 54 8.01 -0.26 0.73
CA LEU A 54 7.33 1.02 0.94
C LEU A 54 7.95 2.13 0.12
N GLU A 55 9.29 2.25 0.12
CA GLU A 55 10.01 3.25 -0.67
C GLU A 55 9.68 3.16 -2.16
N LYS A 56 9.68 1.94 -2.73
CA LYS A 56 9.27 1.75 -4.12
C LYS A 56 7.82 2.13 -4.40
N LEU A 57 6.92 1.82 -3.47
CA LEU A 57 5.51 2.17 -3.60
C LEU A 57 5.31 3.68 -3.42
N SER A 58 6.04 4.32 -2.50
CA SER A 58 5.97 5.75 -2.24
C SER A 58 6.48 6.54 -3.44
N GLU A 59 7.62 6.14 -4.02
CA GLU A 59 8.13 6.66 -5.30
C GLU A 59 7.12 6.49 -6.43
N TYR A 60 6.53 5.30 -6.56
CA TYR A 60 5.55 5.02 -7.61
C TYR A 60 4.29 5.87 -7.47
N PHE A 61 3.71 5.97 -6.28
CA PHE A 61 2.49 6.74 -6.03
C PHE A 61 2.75 8.24 -5.86
N LYS A 62 4.02 8.67 -5.78
CA LYS A 62 4.44 10.05 -5.49
C LYS A 62 3.88 10.56 -4.16
N VAL A 63 4.01 9.72 -3.14
CA VAL A 63 3.63 9.99 -1.75
C VAL A 63 4.84 9.73 -0.85
N GLU A 64 4.77 10.19 0.38
CA GLU A 64 5.74 9.89 1.43
C GLU A 64 5.42 8.55 2.10
N VAL A 65 6.44 7.85 2.62
CA VAL A 65 6.27 6.53 3.26
C VAL A 65 5.29 6.58 4.43
N HIS A 66 5.27 7.67 5.20
CA HIS A 66 4.39 7.81 6.36
C HIS A 66 2.90 7.89 5.98
N GLU A 67 2.56 8.29 4.75
CA GLU A 67 1.17 8.40 4.29
C GLU A 67 0.48 7.03 4.20
N PHE A 68 1.23 5.93 4.11
CA PHE A 68 0.67 4.58 4.21
C PHE A 68 0.13 4.22 5.60
N PHE A 69 0.50 4.99 6.63
CA PHE A 69 0.17 4.70 8.03
C PHE A 69 -0.87 5.65 8.61
N VAL A 70 -1.26 6.70 7.88
CA VAL A 70 -2.26 7.68 8.33
C VAL A 70 -3.64 7.02 8.32
N LYS A 71 -4.29 7.01 9.49
CA LYS A 71 -5.70 6.61 9.60
C LYS A 71 -6.55 7.83 9.25
N GLY A 72 -7.53 7.67 8.35
CA GLY A 72 -8.50 8.75 8.08
C GLY A 72 -9.42 8.99 9.27
N ASP A 73 -9.80 10.23 9.50
CA ASP A 73 -10.59 10.72 10.66
C ASP A 73 -12.05 10.21 10.70
N ALA A 74 -12.41 9.18 9.94
CA ALA A 74 -13.79 8.69 9.82
C ALA A 74 -14.21 7.71 10.94
N ASP A 75 -13.37 7.52 11.96
CA ASP A 75 -13.59 6.56 13.06
C ASP A 75 -13.42 7.20 14.47
N GLU A 76 -13.80 8.47 14.64
CA GLU A 76 -14.10 9.06 15.97
C GLU A 76 -15.60 9.29 16.16
#